data_AF-A0A7X6AT08-F1
#
_entry.id   AF-A0A7X6AT08-F1
#
_cell.length_a   1.000
_cell.length_b   1.000
_cell.length_c   1.000
_cell.angle_alpha   90.00
_cell.angle_beta   90.00
_cell.angle_gamma   90.00
#
_symmetry.space_group_name_H-M   'P 1'
#
loop_
_entity.id
_entity.type
_entity.pdbx_description
1 polymer ?
#
loop_
_entity_poly.entity_id
_entity_poly.type
_entity_poly.pdbx_seq_one_letter_code
_entity_poly.pdbx_strand_id
1 'polypeptide(L)'
;VTAAKLYVFGECGIDLPAGPSEVCVLADETADPRLVAVDLLSQAEHGPDSPAVLVTADDTLFDRVEQELSTLLEQLSRREILEQALTDHGMMVLAPDHEEAIRFVDDYAPEHATILTA
;
A
#
# COMPACT_ATOMS: atom_id res chain seq x y z
N VAL A 1 18.22 -8.53 -14.10
CA VAL A 1 18.76 -9.35 -12.99
C VAL A 1 17.79 -10.49 -12.62
N THR A 2 16.50 -10.22 -12.37
CA THR A 2 15.48 -11.23 -12.02
C THR A 2 15.47 -12.46 -12.95
N ALA A 3 15.40 -12.27 -14.28
CA ALA A 3 15.39 -13.37 -15.23
C ALA A 3 16.64 -14.26 -15.15
N ALA A 4 17.81 -13.67 -14.88
CA ALA A 4 19.06 -14.44 -14.73
C ALA A 4 19.05 -15.27 -13.43
N LYS A 5 18.55 -14.71 -12.32
CA LYS A 5 18.38 -15.45 -11.04
C LYS A 5 17.46 -16.66 -11.24
N LEU A 6 16.34 -16.48 -11.94
CA LEU A 6 15.42 -17.59 -12.25
C LEU A 6 16.04 -18.64 -13.17
N TYR A 7 16.87 -18.23 -14.13
CA TYR A 7 17.54 -19.16 -15.04
C TYR A 7 18.54 -20.10 -14.34
N VAL A 8 19.30 -19.58 -13.36
CA VAL A 8 20.31 -20.36 -12.62
C VAL A 8 19.77 -21.06 -11.37
N PHE A 9 18.48 -20.91 -11.08
CA PHE A 9 17.84 -21.60 -9.96
C PHE A 9 17.94 -23.12 -10.14
N GLY A 10 18.48 -23.78 -9.12
CA GLY A 10 18.75 -25.23 -9.15
C GLY A 10 20.21 -25.57 -9.46
N GLU A 11 20.95 -24.68 -10.13
CA GLU A 11 22.42 -24.74 -10.22
C GLU A 11 23.08 -24.06 -9.02
N CYS A 12 22.49 -22.95 -8.55
CA CYS A 12 22.81 -22.33 -7.27
C CYS A 12 21.55 -21.84 -6.55
N GLY A 13 21.69 -21.54 -5.26
CA GLY A 13 20.62 -20.96 -4.47
C GLY A 13 20.33 -19.53 -4.90
N ILE A 14 19.05 -19.17 -4.93
CA ILE A 14 18.59 -17.78 -4.94
C ILE A 14 17.79 -17.54 -3.65
N ASP A 15 17.66 -16.29 -3.28
CA ASP A 15 16.76 -15.79 -2.24
C ASP A 15 15.29 -16.02 -2.63
N LEU A 16 14.68 -15.13 -3.42
CA LEU A 16 13.29 -15.12 -3.82
C LEU A 16 13.17 -14.49 -5.23
N PRO A 17 12.18 -14.87 -6.04
CA PRO A 17 11.78 -14.09 -7.21
C PRO A 17 11.39 -12.68 -6.78
N ALA A 18 11.91 -11.66 -7.48
CA ALA A 18 11.53 -10.29 -7.20
C ALA A 18 10.15 -9.98 -7.78
N GLY A 19 9.30 -9.33 -6.99
CA GLY A 19 8.07 -8.66 -7.41
C GLY A 19 8.18 -7.15 -7.18
N PRO A 20 7.14 -6.37 -7.56
CA PRO A 20 7.04 -4.99 -7.12
C PRO A 20 6.93 -4.93 -5.59
N SER A 21 7.49 -3.88 -5.00
CA SER A 21 7.34 -3.65 -3.56
C SER A 21 5.95 -3.11 -3.24
N GLU A 22 5.40 -3.42 -2.08
CA GLU A 22 4.05 -3.00 -1.69
C GLU A 22 3.90 -2.64 -0.20
N VAL A 23 2.82 -1.92 0.12
CA VAL A 23 2.37 -1.63 1.49
C VAL A 23 0.86 -1.83 1.61
N CYS A 24 0.44 -2.39 2.74
CA CYS A 24 -0.95 -2.43 3.18
C CYS A 24 -1.07 -1.78 4.57
N VAL A 25 -1.83 -0.71 4.67
CA VAL A 25 -2.11 0.02 5.91
C VAL A 25 -3.47 -0.41 6.44
N LEU A 26 -3.48 -1.10 7.57
CA LEU A 26 -4.67 -1.40 8.36
C LEU A 26 -4.86 -0.30 9.40
N ALA A 27 -5.96 0.45 9.32
CA ALA A 27 -6.20 1.58 10.21
C ALA A 27 -7.63 1.56 10.78
N ASP A 28 -7.77 2.00 12.03
CA ASP A 28 -9.06 2.21 12.69
C ASP A 28 -9.38 3.71 12.85
N GLU A 29 -10.56 4.03 13.39
CA GLU A 29 -11.05 5.40 13.57
C GLU A 29 -10.13 6.32 14.41
N THR A 30 -9.16 5.74 15.14
CA THR A 30 -8.22 6.49 15.97
C THR A 30 -6.98 6.95 15.21
N ALA A 31 -6.75 6.43 14.00
CA ALA A 31 -5.62 6.77 13.18
C ALA A 31 -5.65 8.24 12.70
N ASP A 32 -4.45 8.85 12.60
CA ASP A 32 -4.31 10.13 11.92
C ASP A 32 -4.38 9.92 10.40
N PRO A 33 -5.40 10.44 9.70
CA PRO A 33 -5.57 10.23 8.26
C PRO A 33 -4.38 10.75 7.45
N ARG A 34 -3.68 11.78 7.95
CA ARG A 34 -2.50 12.31 7.28
C ARG A 34 -1.33 11.34 7.35
N LEU A 35 -1.15 10.64 8.47
CA LEU A 35 -0.11 9.61 8.59
C LEU A 35 -0.39 8.44 7.67
N VAL A 36 -1.66 7.98 7.62
CA VAL A 36 -2.09 6.94 6.68
C VAL A 36 -1.78 7.34 5.24
N ALA A 37 -2.17 8.55 4.82
CA ALA A 37 -1.91 9.04 3.46
C ALA A 37 -0.40 9.13 3.15
N VAL A 38 0.42 9.57 4.10
CA VAL A 38 1.87 9.63 3.94
C VAL A 38 2.48 8.24 3.77
N ASP A 39 2.04 7.25 4.55
CA ASP A 39 2.54 5.87 4.41
C ASP A 39 2.21 5.29 3.03
N LEU A 40 0.98 5.49 2.53
CA LEU A 40 0.57 5.07 1.18
C LEU A 40 1.44 5.75 0.11
N LEU A 41 1.65 7.06 0.21
CA LEU A 41 2.44 7.82 -0.76
C LEU A 41 3.93 7.46 -0.71
N SER A 42 4.45 7.12 0.47
CA SER A 42 5.85 6.69 0.65
C SER A 42 6.15 5.42 -0.14
N GLN A 43 5.18 4.52 -0.24
CA GLN A 43 5.31 3.33 -1.07
C GLN A 43 5.05 3.64 -2.55
N ALA A 44 4.01 4.41 -2.86
CA ALA A 44 3.69 4.76 -4.24
C ALA A 44 4.84 5.52 -4.94
N GLU A 45 5.68 6.24 -4.20
CA GLU A 45 6.84 6.91 -4.81
C GLU A 45 8.00 5.96 -5.16
N HIS A 46 7.98 4.70 -4.73
CA HIS A 46 9.05 3.75 -5.03
C HIS A 46 9.12 3.42 -6.53
N GLY A 47 7.97 3.36 -7.20
CA GLY A 47 7.86 3.14 -8.63
C GLY A 47 6.41 3.18 -9.12
N PRO A 48 6.19 3.35 -10.44
CA PRO A 48 4.85 3.40 -11.03
C PRO A 48 4.08 2.07 -10.90
N ASP A 49 4.77 0.97 -10.57
CA ASP A 49 4.22 -0.37 -10.35
C ASP A 49 4.11 -0.75 -8.87
N SER A 50 4.29 0.20 -7.94
CA SER A 50 4.28 -0.04 -6.49
C SER A 50 2.87 0.07 -5.91
N PRO A 51 2.24 -1.05 -5.48
CA PRO A 51 0.91 -1.02 -4.89
C PRO A 51 0.92 -0.36 -3.50
N ALA A 52 -0.14 0.39 -3.22
CA ALA A 52 -0.39 0.98 -1.91
C ALA A 52 -1.86 0.77 -1.54
N VAL A 53 -2.11 0.06 -0.43
CA VAL A 53 -3.44 -0.39 -0.03
C VAL A 53 -3.82 0.19 1.33
N LEU A 54 -4.98 0.83 1.43
CA LEU A 54 -5.63 1.13 2.70
C LEU A 54 -6.71 0.09 2.98
N VAL A 55 -6.80 -0.39 4.21
CA VAL A 55 -7.92 -1.17 4.73
C VAL A 55 -8.41 -0.53 6.02
N THR A 56 -9.69 -0.19 6.07
CA THR A 56 -10.35 0.34 7.27
C THR A 56 -11.81 -0.12 7.32
N ALA A 57 -12.38 -0.19 8.52
CA ALA A 57 -13.82 -0.38 8.71
C ALA A 57 -14.57 0.94 9.02
N ASP A 58 -13.86 2.07 9.06
CA ASP A 58 -14.40 3.39 9.37
C ASP A 58 -14.54 4.23 8.10
N ASP A 59 -15.78 4.57 7.76
CA ASP A 59 -16.12 5.37 6.56
C ASP A 59 -15.57 6.79 6.65
N THR A 60 -15.53 7.36 7.86
CA THR A 60 -15.09 8.72 8.12
C THR A 60 -13.58 8.83 7.93
N LEU A 61 -12.80 7.86 8.40
CA LEU A 61 -11.37 7.77 8.16
C LEU A 61 -11.10 7.58 6.67
N PHE A 62 -11.83 6.70 6.00
CA PHE A 62 -11.70 6.46 4.56
C PHE A 62 -11.77 7.78 3.77
N ASP A 63 -12.83 8.55 3.97
CA ASP A 63 -13.04 9.84 3.29
C ASP A 63 -11.94 10.86 3.64
N ARG A 64 -11.50 10.88 4.90
CA ARG A 64 -10.44 11.81 5.36
C ARG A 64 -9.08 11.47 4.77
N VAL A 65 -8.76 10.18 4.60
CA VAL A 65 -7.52 9.75 3.94
C VAL A 65 -7.54 10.11 2.46
N GLU A 66 -8.67 9.93 1.77
CA GLU A 66 -8.81 10.34 0.36
C GLU A 66 -8.55 11.85 0.16
N GLN A 67 -9.05 12.66 1.10
CA GLN A 67 -8.82 14.11 1.11
C GLN A 67 -7.34 14.48 1.36
N GLU A 68 -6.68 13.81 2.32
CA GLU A 68 -5.26 14.03 2.59
C GLU A 68 -4.39 13.58 1.40
N LEU A 69 -4.69 12.45 0.76
CA LEU A 69 -4.02 12.01 -0.46
C LEU A 69 -4.10 13.08 -1.56
N SER A 70 -5.29 13.59 -1.83
CA SER A 70 -5.51 14.65 -2.82
C SER A 70 -4.70 15.92 -2.49
N THR A 71 -4.70 16.33 -1.23
CA THR A 71 -3.99 17.53 -0.75
C THR A 71 -2.47 17.36 -0.85
N LEU A 72 -1.95 16.18 -0.50
CA LEU A 72 -0.51 15.90 -0.54
C LEU A 72 -0.01 15.78 -1.98
N LEU A 73 -0.74 15.12 -2.88
CA LEU A 73 -0.40 14.99 -4.29
C LEU A 73 -0.22 16.36 -4.97
N GLU A 74 -0.97 17.38 -4.54
CA GLU A 74 -0.81 18.76 -5.03
C GLU A 74 0.55 19.39 -4.74
N GLN A 75 1.24 18.92 -3.71
CA GLN A 75 2.45 19.54 -3.17
C GLN A 75 3.72 18.77 -3.52
N LEU A 76 3.61 17.50 -3.93
CA LEU A 76 4.75 16.61 -4.13
C LEU A 76 5.35 16.76 -5.53
N SER A 77 6.69 16.83 -5.60
CA SER A 77 7.42 17.01 -6.86
C SER A 77 7.40 15.78 -7.78
N ARG A 78 7.11 14.59 -7.22
CA ARG A 78 7.03 13.31 -7.95
C ARG A 78 5.59 12.91 -8.31
N ARG A 79 4.71 13.90 -8.43
CA ARG A 79 3.28 13.74 -8.65
C ARG A 79 2.91 12.77 -9.77
N GLU A 80 3.55 12.87 -10.93
CA GLU A 80 3.22 12.01 -12.09
C GLU A 80 3.41 10.51 -11.78
N ILE A 81 4.49 10.15 -11.07
CA ILE A 81 4.76 8.76 -10.67
C ILE A 81 3.73 8.31 -9.63
N LEU A 82 3.44 9.15 -8.65
CA LEU A 82 2.49 8.87 -7.59
C LEU A 82 1.07 8.67 -8.12
N GLU A 83 0.60 9.57 -8.99
CA GLU A 83 -0.71 9.48 -9.62
C GLU A 83 -0.83 8.21 -10.47
N GLN A 84 0.23 7.84 -11.21
CA GLN A 84 0.26 6.60 -11.96
C GLN A 84 0.18 5.37 -11.04
N ALA A 85 1.05 5.29 -10.02
CA ALA A 85 1.08 4.16 -9.09
C ALA A 85 -0.26 3.98 -8.36
N LEU A 86 -0.85 5.07 -7.87
CA LEU A 86 -2.14 5.04 -7.19
C LEU A 86 -3.30 4.70 -8.13
N THR A 87 -3.26 5.15 -9.39
CA THR A 87 -4.31 4.85 -10.37
C THR A 87 -4.27 3.39 -10.82
N ASP A 88 -3.07 2.87 -11.10
CA ASP A 88 -2.89 1.55 -11.69
C ASP A 88 -2.87 0.44 -10.62
N HIS A 89 -2.40 0.76 -9.40
CA HIS A 89 -2.11 -0.22 -8.35
C HIS A 89 -2.55 0.20 -6.94
N GLY A 90 -3.10 1.40 -6.76
CA GLY A 90 -3.64 1.85 -5.48
C GLY A 90 -5.01 1.23 -5.19
N MET A 91 -5.28 0.96 -3.91
CA MET A 91 -6.57 0.42 -3.48
C MET A 91 -6.94 0.97 -2.11
N MET A 92 -8.21 1.34 -1.92
CA MET A 92 -8.77 1.65 -0.61
C MET A 92 -9.96 0.73 -0.37
N VAL A 93 -9.94 0.00 0.75
CA VAL A 93 -10.91 -1.02 1.11
C VAL A 93 -11.66 -0.57 2.35
N LEU A 94 -12.98 -0.38 2.21
CA LEU A 94 -13.89 -0.21 3.33
C LEU A 94 -14.47 -1.58 3.71
N ALA A 95 -13.90 -2.18 4.75
CA ALA A 95 -14.38 -3.43 5.32
C ALA A 95 -15.66 -3.21 6.15
N PRO A 96 -16.52 -4.23 6.30
CA PRO A 96 -17.73 -4.11 7.11
C PRO A 96 -17.45 -4.00 8.62
N ASP A 97 -16.34 -4.56 9.09
CA ASP A 97 -15.88 -4.52 10.47
C ASP A 97 -14.37 -4.82 10.54
N HIS A 98 -13.80 -4.75 11.75
CA HIS A 98 -12.38 -4.97 12.00
C HIS A 98 -11.93 -6.41 11.74
N GLU A 99 -12.80 -7.42 11.95
CA GLU A 99 -12.43 -8.81 11.68
C GLU A 99 -12.28 -9.06 10.19
N GLU A 100 -13.20 -8.53 9.38
CA GLU A 100 -13.11 -8.62 7.92
C GLU A 100 -11.96 -7.77 7.36
N ALA A 101 -11.61 -6.66 8.01
CA ALA A 101 -10.42 -5.89 7.67
C ALA A 101 -9.13 -6.71 7.87
N ILE A 102 -9.01 -7.40 9.01
CA ILE A 102 -7.87 -8.30 9.27
C ILE A 102 -7.86 -9.47 8.27
N ARG A 103 -9.01 -10.10 8.00
CA ARG A 103 -9.10 -11.18 7.01
C ARG A 103 -8.65 -10.74 5.64
N PHE A 104 -9.03 -9.54 5.22
CA PHE A 104 -8.56 -8.98 3.97
C PHE A 104 -7.03 -8.86 3.95
N VAL A 105 -6.42 -8.34 5.02
CA VAL A 105 -4.95 -8.21 5.11
C VAL A 105 -4.26 -9.59 5.07
N ASP A 106 -4.81 -10.59 5.77
CA ASP A 106 -4.30 -11.96 5.76
C ASP A 106 -4.37 -12.59 4.35
N ASP A 107 -5.49 -12.43 3.66
CA ASP A 107 -5.69 -12.96 2.31
C ASP A 107 -4.85 -12.21 1.26
N TYR A 108 -4.67 -10.90 1.44
CA TYR A 108 -3.82 -10.06 0.59
C TYR A 108 -2.34 -10.39 0.77
N ALA A 109 -1.93 -10.76 1.99
CA ALA A 109 -0.57 -11.17 2.35
C ALA A 109 0.53 -10.15 1.94
N PRO A 110 0.47 -8.91 2.48
CA PRO A 110 1.32 -7.82 2.03
C PRO A 110 2.81 -8.03 2.36
N GLU A 111 3.70 -7.51 1.52
CA GLU A 111 5.13 -7.37 1.85
C GLU A 111 5.34 -6.54 3.13
N HIS A 112 4.75 -5.34 3.18
CA HIS A 112 4.75 -4.47 4.36
C HIS A 112 3.34 -4.28 4.90
N ALA A 113 3.14 -4.57 6.18
CA ALA A 113 1.91 -4.29 6.90
C ALA A 113 2.14 -3.18 7.93
N THR A 114 1.44 -2.06 7.79
CA THR A 114 1.36 -1.00 8.81
C THR A 114 0.05 -1.13 9.56
N ILE A 115 0.11 -1.18 10.89
CA ILE A 115 -1.07 -1.27 11.76
C ILE A 115 -1.18 0.03 12.56
N LEU A 116 -2.19 0.83 12.25
CA LEU A 116 -2.50 2.10 12.92
C LEU A 116 -3.84 1.97 13.64
N THR A 117 -3.82 1.24 14.76
CA THR A 117 -5.00 0.92 15.56
C THR A 117 -4.70 1.10 17.05
N ALA A 118 -5.74 1.23 17.88
CA ALA A 118 -5.62 1.42 19.34
C ALA A 118 -5.19 0.16 20.11
#